data_AF-A0A2S4XPD4-F1
#
_entry.id   AF-A0A2S4XPD4-F1
#
_cell.length_a   1.000
_cell.length_b   1.000
_cell.length_c   1.000
_cell.angle_alpha   90.00
_cell.angle_beta   90.00
_cell.angle_gamma   90.00
#
_symmetry.space_group_name_H-M   'P 1'
#
loop_
_entity.id
_entity.type
_entity.pdbx_description
1 polymer ?
#
loop_
_entity_poly.entity_id
_entity_poly.type
_entity_poly.pdbx_seq_one_letter_code
_entity_poly.pdbx_strand_id
1 'polypeptide(L)'
;MLDEPRSGRLAAWGNALLAGLVPPDDAAQRIAEGDAVHRVAGLPGEPGPVGLTLALGRLRALGATGLRVALPVPGHPLGLSGPPEFNARALAAGEAVTGCGVALGLVPEVHEAGPEGDVHVEVVWQCMTVREAPPADVPSLGEAERELAEALREATELLAKLDVAGSGPVADAALAAYRARAEAGRQLLAPGYPPRAVRVLELAQKVGALIDIARGPAGGDGREHGAAVSSSQIAARMEALRPVERTARRAQVAAYDSFVEERERRAP
;
A
#
# COMPACT_ATOMS: atom_id res chain seq x y z
N MET A 1 -7.40 -9.22 -0.96
CA MET A 1 -8.05 -8.83 0.31
C MET A 1 -7.91 -7.32 0.41
N LEU A 2 -8.91 -6.58 0.92
CA LEU A 2 -8.86 -5.10 1.01
C LEU A 2 -7.89 -4.63 2.12
N ASP A 3 -6.69 -5.18 2.14
CA ASP A 3 -5.67 -4.82 3.11
C ASP A 3 -4.99 -3.54 2.63
N GLU A 4 -5.23 -2.49 3.41
CA GLU A 4 -4.39 -1.32 3.31
C GLU A 4 -2.99 -1.69 3.79
N PRO A 5 -1.95 -1.39 3.00
CA PRO A 5 -0.58 -1.72 3.35
C PRO A 5 -0.22 -1.04 4.67
N ARG A 6 0.52 -1.75 5.54
CA ARG A 6 0.95 -1.22 6.84
C ARG A 6 1.81 0.02 6.65
N SER A 7 2.59 0.06 5.57
CA SER A 7 3.39 1.21 5.15
C SER A 7 2.52 2.42 4.81
N GLY A 8 1.34 2.20 4.22
CA GLY A 8 0.32 3.22 3.97
C GLY A 8 -0.17 3.87 5.27
N ARG A 9 -0.59 3.06 6.26
CA ARG A 9 -1.00 3.57 7.58
C ARG A 9 0.13 4.30 8.29
N LEU A 10 1.32 3.71 8.30
CA LEU A 10 2.52 4.30 8.91
C LEU A 10 2.85 5.67 8.31
N ALA A 11 2.88 5.77 6.98
CA ALA A 11 3.16 7.03 6.30
C ALA A 11 2.06 8.06 6.55
N ALA A 12 0.78 7.69 6.39
CA ALA A 12 -0.34 8.61 6.55
C ALA A 12 -0.40 9.22 7.95
N TRP A 13 -0.43 8.38 8.99
CA TRP A 13 -0.54 8.85 10.37
C TRP A 13 0.78 9.39 10.92
N GLY A 14 1.93 8.85 10.48
CA GLY A 14 3.24 9.41 10.80
C GLY A 14 3.41 10.82 10.23
N ASN A 15 2.97 11.08 9.00
CA ASN A 15 2.99 12.42 8.39
C ASN A 15 2.10 13.42 9.14
N ALA A 16 0.88 13.02 9.51
CA ALA A 16 0.00 13.86 10.32
C ALA A 16 0.63 14.20 11.67
N LEU A 17 1.29 13.25 12.32
CA LEU A 17 2.03 13.49 13.57
C LEU A 17 3.24 14.42 13.37
N LEU A 18 4.03 14.21 12.32
CA LEU A 18 5.19 15.07 11.99
C LEU A 18 4.77 16.52 11.70
N ALA A 19 3.56 16.72 11.16
CA ALA A 19 2.97 18.04 10.97
C ALA A 19 2.23 18.59 12.20
N GLY A 20 2.15 17.85 13.30
CA GLY A 20 1.46 18.27 14.52
C GLY A 20 -0.07 18.31 14.39
N LEU A 21 -0.64 17.58 13.44
CA LEU A 21 -2.09 17.54 13.19
C LEU A 21 -2.82 16.53 14.09
N VAL A 22 -2.10 15.57 14.66
CA VAL A 22 -2.63 14.53 15.55
C VAL A 22 -1.69 14.28 16.73
N PRO A 23 -2.22 13.86 17.90
CA PRO A 23 -1.41 13.40 19.03
C PRO A 23 -0.57 12.16 18.68
N PRO A 24 0.58 11.94 19.35
CA PRO A 24 1.41 10.76 19.13
C PRO A 24 0.69 9.43 19.39
N ASP A 25 -0.13 9.35 20.43
CA ASP A 25 -0.83 8.11 20.80
C ASP A 25 -1.94 7.76 19.80
N ASP A 26 -2.68 8.76 19.31
CA ASP A 26 -3.67 8.58 18.24
C ASP A 26 -3.00 8.07 16.97
N ALA A 27 -1.86 8.64 16.58
CA ALA A 27 -1.10 8.16 15.44
C ALA A 27 -0.65 6.71 15.64
N ALA A 28 -0.07 6.37 16.80
CA ALA A 28 0.38 5.01 17.09
C ALA A 28 -0.77 3.99 17.03
N GLN A 29 -1.94 4.33 17.61
CA GLN A 29 -3.12 3.48 17.58
C GLN A 29 -3.62 3.24 16.15
N ARG A 30 -3.69 4.28 15.31
CA ARG A 30 -4.17 4.15 13.94
C ARG A 30 -3.19 3.43 13.02
N ILE A 31 -1.89 3.53 13.30
CA ILE A 31 -0.86 2.77 12.56
C ILE A 31 -0.99 1.27 12.84
N ALA A 32 -1.16 0.92 14.12
CA ALA A 32 -1.29 -0.46 14.57
C ALA A 32 -2.70 -1.03 14.39
N GLU A 33 -3.66 -0.27 13.84
CA GLU A 33 -5.04 -0.72 13.70
C GLU A 33 -5.12 -2.03 12.90
N GLY A 34 -5.74 -3.05 13.52
CA GLY A 34 -5.83 -4.41 12.98
C GLY A 34 -4.69 -5.36 13.41
N ASP A 35 -3.62 -4.82 14.02
CA ASP A 35 -2.47 -5.55 14.54
C ASP A 35 -2.38 -5.38 16.08
N ALA A 36 -1.69 -6.28 16.79
CA ALA A 36 -1.56 -6.21 18.25
C ALA A 36 -0.53 -5.18 18.70
N VAL A 37 0.66 -5.17 18.07
CA VAL A 37 1.74 -4.26 18.45
C VAL A 37 2.68 -3.98 17.29
N HIS A 38 3.10 -2.73 17.19
CA HIS A 38 4.12 -2.29 16.26
C HIS A 38 5.34 -1.78 17.05
N ARG A 39 6.53 -2.28 16.71
CA ARG A 39 7.81 -1.82 17.25
C ARG A 39 8.75 -1.42 16.12
N VAL A 40 9.74 -0.58 16.42
CA VAL A 40 10.78 -0.17 15.47
C VAL A 40 12.13 -0.62 16.02
N ALA A 41 12.85 -1.44 15.26
CA ALA A 41 14.18 -1.93 15.58
C ALA A 41 15.24 -1.20 14.74
N GLY A 42 16.49 -1.15 15.21
CA GLY A 42 17.60 -0.53 14.47
C GLY A 42 17.55 1.00 14.38
N LEU A 43 16.69 1.65 15.17
CA LEU A 43 16.56 3.11 15.17
C LEU A 43 17.81 3.76 15.78
N PRO A 44 18.44 4.75 15.12
CA PRO A 44 19.64 5.40 15.64
C PRO A 44 19.44 6.00 17.03
N GLY A 45 20.35 5.66 17.96
CA GLY A 45 20.33 6.15 19.34
C GLY A 45 19.49 5.31 20.31
N GLU A 46 18.85 4.23 19.85
CA GLU A 46 18.08 3.32 20.71
C GLU A 46 18.78 1.95 20.83
N PRO A 47 18.89 1.37 22.04
CA PRO A 47 19.62 0.13 22.26
C PRO A 47 18.85 -1.14 21.82
N GLY A 48 17.58 -1.00 21.45
CA GLY A 48 16.72 -2.12 21.06
C GLY A 48 15.38 -1.65 20.48
N PRO A 49 14.44 -2.57 20.22
CA PRO A 49 13.15 -2.23 19.64
C PRO A 49 12.30 -1.34 20.54
N VAL A 50 11.81 -0.23 19.99
CA VAL A 50 11.00 0.78 20.68
C VAL A 50 9.58 0.86 20.11
N GLY A 51 8.62 1.37 20.90
CA GLY A 51 7.24 1.58 20.42
C GLY A 51 7.13 2.73 19.41
N LEU A 52 6.05 2.74 18.64
CA LEU A 52 5.80 3.74 17.58
C LEU A 52 5.90 5.19 18.04
N THR A 53 5.31 5.53 19.21
CA THR A 53 5.33 6.91 19.75
C THR A 53 6.76 7.44 19.93
N LEU A 54 7.65 6.63 20.54
CA LEU A 54 9.05 6.98 20.71
C LEU A 54 9.77 7.02 19.36
N ALA A 55 9.53 6.03 18.50
CA ALA A 55 10.18 5.93 17.19
C ALA A 55 9.89 7.16 16.30
N LEU A 56 8.63 7.57 16.19
CA LEU A 56 8.23 8.73 15.40
C LEU A 56 8.78 10.04 15.98
N GLY A 57 8.82 10.14 17.32
CA GLY A 57 9.48 11.26 18.01
C GLY A 57 10.98 11.34 17.71
N ARG A 58 11.66 10.20 17.65
CA ARG A 58 13.09 10.11 17.29
C ARG A 58 13.34 10.43 15.83
N LEU A 59 12.54 9.91 14.90
CA LEU A 59 12.64 10.26 13.48
C LEU A 59 12.52 11.77 13.28
N ARG A 60 11.56 12.42 13.96
CA ARG A 60 11.44 13.89 13.95
C ARG A 60 12.69 14.58 14.49
N ALA A 61 13.25 14.10 15.61
CA ALA A 61 14.48 14.65 16.19
C ALA A 61 15.71 14.47 15.28
N LEU A 62 15.73 13.41 14.47
CA LEU A 62 16.76 13.13 13.47
C LEU A 62 16.58 13.91 12.16
N GLY A 63 15.53 14.74 12.04
CA GLY A 63 15.30 15.61 10.88
C GLY A 63 14.23 15.12 9.91
N ALA A 64 13.48 14.06 10.21
CA ALA A 64 12.39 13.61 9.36
C ALA A 64 11.32 14.71 9.23
N THR A 65 11.05 15.11 7.98
CA THR A 65 10.04 16.13 7.62
C THR A 65 8.79 15.51 6.97
N GLY A 66 8.90 14.25 6.57
CA GLY A 66 7.82 13.47 5.97
C GLY A 66 8.23 12.01 5.80
N LEU A 67 7.26 11.20 5.43
CA LEU A 67 7.36 9.77 5.16
C LEU A 67 6.71 9.50 3.79
N ARG A 68 7.40 8.75 2.95
CA ARG A 68 6.92 8.26 1.64
C ARG A 68 6.77 6.75 1.65
N VAL A 69 5.86 6.24 0.84
CA VAL A 69 5.58 4.81 0.71
C VAL A 69 6.32 4.23 -0.50
N ALA A 70 6.80 3.01 -0.36
CA ALA A 70 7.23 2.18 -1.48
C ALA A 70 6.41 0.89 -1.49
N LEU A 71 5.84 0.53 -2.64
CA LEU A 71 5.12 -0.72 -2.87
C LEU A 71 5.81 -1.49 -4.01
N PRO A 72 6.99 -2.07 -3.74
CA PRO A 72 7.75 -2.77 -4.76
C PRO A 72 7.17 -4.16 -5.06
N VAL A 73 7.33 -4.60 -6.30
CA VAL A 73 7.07 -6.00 -6.71
C VAL A 73 8.25 -6.48 -7.58
N PRO A 74 8.43 -7.80 -7.76
CA PRO A 74 9.43 -8.33 -8.69
C PRO A 74 9.33 -7.65 -10.07
N GLY A 75 10.44 -7.08 -10.54
CA GLY A 75 10.51 -6.37 -11.82
C GLY A 75 10.01 -4.91 -11.82
N HIS A 76 9.48 -4.40 -10.70
CA HIS A 76 9.03 -3.02 -10.58
C HIS A 76 9.22 -2.47 -9.15
N PRO A 77 10.43 -1.97 -8.82
CA PRO A 77 10.80 -1.50 -7.48
C PRO A 77 10.26 -0.08 -7.18
N LEU A 78 8.95 0.10 -7.31
CA LEU A 78 8.26 1.38 -7.17
C LEU A 78 8.57 2.05 -5.83
N GLY A 79 9.04 3.30 -5.86
CA GLY A 79 9.36 4.10 -4.67
C GLY A 79 10.70 3.77 -4.02
N LEU A 80 11.47 2.80 -4.52
CA LEU A 80 12.75 2.40 -3.96
C LEU A 80 13.94 3.05 -4.69
N SER A 81 14.82 3.70 -3.95
CA SER A 81 16.01 4.39 -4.50
C SER A 81 17.35 3.81 -3.98
N GLY A 82 17.31 2.68 -3.28
CA GLY A 82 18.47 2.00 -2.72
C GLY A 82 18.75 2.37 -1.25
N PRO A 83 19.78 1.77 -0.63
CA PRO A 83 20.78 0.85 -1.20
C PRO A 83 20.21 -0.56 -1.49
N PRO A 84 20.98 -1.45 -2.18
CA PRO A 84 20.51 -2.78 -2.57
C PRO A 84 19.96 -3.64 -1.43
N GLU A 85 20.55 -3.55 -0.24
CA GLU A 85 20.10 -4.31 0.94
C GLU A 85 18.70 -3.89 1.41
N PHE A 86 18.43 -2.57 1.45
CA PHE A 86 17.09 -2.05 1.76
C PHE A 86 16.10 -2.47 0.69
N ASN A 87 16.46 -2.35 -0.58
CA ASN A 87 15.60 -2.72 -1.69
C ASN A 87 15.24 -4.22 -1.66
N ALA A 88 16.20 -5.09 -1.35
CA ALA A 88 15.98 -6.52 -1.25
C ALA A 88 14.99 -6.87 -0.14
N ARG A 89 15.11 -6.24 1.05
CA ARG A 89 14.16 -6.43 2.15
C ARG A 89 12.78 -5.87 1.83
N ALA A 90 12.72 -4.67 1.27
CA ALA A 90 11.45 -4.06 0.85
C ALA A 90 10.75 -4.89 -0.23
N LEU A 91 11.48 -5.46 -1.20
CA LEU A 91 10.95 -6.37 -2.21
C LEU A 91 10.42 -7.67 -1.59
N ALA A 92 11.10 -8.21 -0.58
CA ALA A 92 10.65 -9.41 0.13
C ALA A 92 9.38 -9.15 0.96
N ALA A 93 9.29 -7.99 1.60
CA ALA A 93 8.10 -7.57 2.35
C ALA A 93 6.95 -7.11 1.44
N GLY A 94 7.26 -6.68 0.21
CA GLY A 94 6.29 -6.07 -0.72
C GLY A 94 5.94 -4.61 -0.39
N GLU A 95 6.50 -4.06 0.70
CA GLU A 95 6.24 -2.70 1.15
C GLU A 95 7.40 -2.13 1.97
N ALA A 96 7.53 -0.80 1.98
CA ALA A 96 8.44 -0.07 2.85
C ALA A 96 8.01 1.40 3.01
N VAL A 97 8.60 2.08 3.98
CA VAL A 97 8.50 3.55 4.17
C VAL A 97 9.88 4.16 4.07
N THR A 98 10.01 5.32 3.42
CA THR A 98 11.26 6.10 3.36
C THR A 98 11.06 7.48 3.99
N GLY A 99 12.04 7.93 4.77
CA GLY A 99 12.03 9.24 5.39
C GLY A 99 12.45 10.36 4.42
N CYS A 100 11.83 11.52 4.55
CA CYS A 100 12.24 12.74 3.86
C CYS A 100 13.01 13.66 4.82
N GLY A 101 14.14 14.22 4.38
CA GLY A 101 15.05 15.00 5.26
C GLY A 101 15.87 14.14 6.22
N VAL A 102 15.76 12.81 6.10
CA VAL A 102 16.56 11.85 6.86
C VAL A 102 16.82 10.61 5.99
N ALA A 103 18.06 10.13 5.97
CA ALA A 103 18.47 8.96 5.20
C ALA A 103 18.09 7.62 5.88
N LEU A 104 16.86 7.50 6.37
CA LEU A 104 16.33 6.32 7.05
C LEU A 104 15.07 5.78 6.35
N GLY A 105 14.95 4.46 6.27
CA GLY A 105 13.77 3.76 5.78
C GLY A 105 13.37 2.64 6.73
N LEU A 106 12.11 2.24 6.65
CA LEU A 106 11.48 1.25 7.52
C LEU A 106 10.87 0.14 6.65
N VAL A 107 11.23 -1.12 6.92
CA VAL A 107 10.63 -2.30 6.26
C VAL A 107 9.90 -3.11 7.33
N PRO A 108 8.63 -3.50 7.13
CA PRO A 108 7.91 -4.30 8.10
C PRO A 108 8.33 -5.77 8.05
N GLU A 109 8.57 -6.34 9.22
CA GLU A 109 8.63 -7.79 9.45
C GLU A 109 7.37 -8.17 10.25
N VAL A 110 6.54 -9.03 9.67
CA VAL A 110 5.23 -9.41 10.21
C VAL A 110 5.35 -10.79 10.86
N HIS A 111 4.85 -10.90 12.09
CA HIS A 111 4.89 -12.11 12.89
C HIS A 111 3.49 -12.45 13.38
N GLU A 112 3.13 -13.72 13.33
CA GLU A 112 1.94 -14.24 14.02
C GLU A 112 2.37 -14.77 15.39
N ALA A 113 1.63 -14.38 16.42
CA ALA A 113 1.87 -14.79 17.80
C ALA A 113 0.53 -15.13 18.48
N GLY A 114 0.58 -15.92 19.56
CA GLY A 114 -0.61 -16.35 20.29
C GLY A 114 -0.99 -17.82 20.05
N PRO A 115 -1.87 -18.39 20.89
CA PRO A 115 -2.34 -19.77 20.77
C PRO A 115 -3.33 -19.92 19.61
N GLU A 116 -3.57 -21.17 19.19
CA GLU A 116 -4.60 -21.48 18.20
C GLU A 116 -5.97 -20.96 18.67
N GLY A 117 -6.63 -20.15 17.82
CA GLY A 117 -7.91 -19.50 18.15
C GLY A 117 -7.81 -18.09 18.73
N ASP A 118 -6.61 -17.63 19.09
CA ASP A 118 -6.32 -16.25 19.53
C ASP A 118 -4.97 -15.80 18.96
N VAL A 119 -4.84 -15.94 17.63
CA VAL A 119 -3.65 -15.52 16.89
C VAL A 119 -3.76 -14.03 16.63
N HIS A 120 -2.72 -13.30 17.02
CA HIS A 120 -2.58 -11.88 16.77
C HIS A 120 -1.34 -11.59 15.93
N VAL A 121 -1.36 -10.45 15.24
CA VAL A 121 -0.27 -10.04 14.36
C VAL A 121 0.59 -8.99 15.07
N GLU A 122 1.91 -9.23 15.10
CA GLU A 122 2.90 -8.28 15.60
C GLU A 122 3.79 -7.81 14.44
N VAL A 123 4.18 -6.53 14.46
CA VAL A 123 4.97 -5.94 13.38
C VAL A 123 6.23 -5.30 13.95
N VAL A 124 7.39 -5.69 13.42
CA VAL A 124 8.67 -5.04 13.69
C VAL A 124 9.14 -4.30 12.45
N TRP A 125 9.21 -2.98 12.53
CA TRP A 125 9.77 -2.14 11.49
C TRP A 125 11.29 -2.13 11.62
N GLN A 126 11.99 -2.71 10.66
CA GLN A 126 13.44 -2.65 10.58
C GLN A 126 13.87 -1.30 10.02
N CYS A 127 14.49 -0.47 10.87
CA CYS A 127 15.06 0.79 10.47
C CYS A 127 16.45 0.59 9.85
N MET A 128 16.62 1.11 8.65
CA MET A 128 17.83 0.95 7.86
C MET A 128 18.21 2.26 7.17
N THR A 129 19.50 2.41 6.86
CA THR A 129 19.95 3.54 6.04
C THR A 129 19.44 3.41 4.61
N VAL A 130 18.90 4.50 4.06
CA VAL A 130 18.46 4.59 2.66
C VAL A 130 19.23 5.68 1.92
N ARG A 131 19.19 5.64 0.59
CA ARG A 131 19.68 6.76 -0.22
C ARG A 131 18.63 7.86 -0.21
N GLU A 132 19.04 9.07 0.16
CA GLU A 132 18.21 10.25 -0.04
C GLU A 132 18.24 10.64 -1.51
N ALA A 133 17.19 10.25 -2.24
CA ALA A 133 17.00 10.52 -3.66
C ALA A 133 15.49 10.59 -3.96
N PRO A 134 15.09 11.25 -5.06
CA PRO A 134 13.70 11.20 -5.50
C PRO A 134 13.19 9.75 -5.60
N PRO A 135 11.91 9.49 -5.26
CA PRO A 135 11.35 8.16 -5.33
C PRO A 135 11.27 7.69 -6.79
N ALA A 136 11.76 6.48 -7.06
CA ALA A 136 11.78 5.93 -8.41
C ALA A 136 10.37 5.58 -8.92
N ASP A 137 10.05 5.98 -10.15
CA ASP A 137 8.80 5.66 -10.88
C ASP A 137 7.48 6.09 -10.20
N VAL A 138 7.55 6.97 -9.19
CA VAL A 138 6.37 7.53 -8.52
C VAL A 138 5.91 8.80 -9.26
N PRO A 139 4.72 8.78 -9.91
CA PRO A 139 4.16 9.97 -10.55
C PRO A 139 3.61 10.95 -9.52
N SER A 140 3.35 12.20 -9.94
CA SER A 140 2.53 13.10 -9.14
C SER A 140 1.11 12.55 -8.98
N LEU A 141 0.39 12.98 -7.93
CA LEU A 141 -0.99 12.53 -7.70
C LEU A 141 -1.90 12.72 -8.94
N GLY A 142 -1.76 13.84 -9.65
CA GLY A 142 -2.58 14.15 -10.81
C GLY A 142 -2.25 13.29 -12.03
N GLU A 143 -0.98 12.96 -12.23
CA GLU A 143 -0.56 12.02 -13.28
C GLU A 143 -1.05 10.61 -12.98
N ALA A 144 -0.91 10.16 -11.72
CA ALA A 144 -1.33 8.84 -11.29
C ALA A 144 -2.84 8.62 -11.49
N GLU A 145 -3.66 9.62 -11.16
CA GLU A 145 -5.12 9.56 -11.38
C GLU A 145 -5.46 9.43 -12.87
N ARG A 146 -4.80 10.22 -13.73
CA ARG A 146 -5.00 10.17 -15.17
C ARG A 146 -4.59 8.82 -15.75
N GLU A 147 -3.41 8.33 -15.39
CA GLU A 147 -2.90 7.03 -15.84
C GLU A 147 -3.81 5.88 -15.40
N LEU A 148 -4.32 5.91 -14.15
CA LEU A 148 -5.26 4.92 -13.65
C LEU A 148 -6.57 4.94 -14.45
N ALA A 149 -7.12 6.14 -14.70
CA ALA A 149 -8.35 6.29 -15.49
C ALA A 149 -8.18 5.79 -16.93
N GLU A 150 -7.03 6.09 -17.56
CA GLU A 150 -6.70 5.65 -18.91
C GLU A 150 -6.54 4.12 -18.97
N ALA A 151 -5.77 3.52 -18.07
CA ALA A 151 -5.59 2.08 -18.00
C ALA A 151 -6.91 1.33 -17.78
N LEU A 152 -7.80 1.86 -16.91
CA LEU A 152 -9.12 1.27 -16.69
C LEU A 152 -9.99 1.31 -17.95
N ARG A 153 -9.99 2.43 -18.67
CA ARG A 153 -10.73 2.58 -19.93
C ARG A 153 -10.24 1.56 -20.96
N GLU A 154 -8.93 1.50 -21.18
CA GLU A 154 -8.31 0.59 -22.14
C GLU A 154 -8.54 -0.88 -21.82
N ALA A 155 -8.37 -1.27 -20.55
CA ALA A 155 -8.63 -2.64 -20.12
C ALA A 155 -10.11 -3.01 -20.30
N THR A 156 -11.04 -2.09 -20.00
CA THR A 156 -12.48 -2.31 -20.19
C THR A 156 -12.81 -2.50 -21.68
N GLU A 157 -12.28 -1.66 -22.56
CA GLU A 157 -12.44 -1.79 -24.01
C GLU A 157 -11.86 -3.11 -24.54
N LEU A 158 -10.69 -3.52 -24.04
CA LEU A 158 -10.04 -4.76 -24.45
C LEU A 158 -10.83 -6.00 -23.96
N LEU A 159 -11.24 -6.02 -22.69
CA LEU A 159 -12.01 -7.13 -22.13
C LEU A 159 -13.39 -7.28 -22.80
N ALA A 160 -14.03 -6.16 -23.16
CA ALA A 160 -15.28 -6.17 -23.93
C ALA A 160 -15.09 -6.75 -25.33
N LYS A 161 -14.02 -6.36 -26.04
CA LYS A 161 -13.70 -6.90 -27.39
C LYS A 161 -13.40 -8.40 -27.37
N LEU A 162 -12.79 -8.89 -26.30
CA LEU A 162 -12.42 -10.30 -26.16
C LEU A 162 -13.58 -11.20 -25.69
N ASP A 163 -14.75 -10.63 -25.34
CA ASP A 163 -15.90 -11.32 -24.77
C ASP A 163 -15.56 -12.18 -23.53
N VAL A 164 -14.62 -11.69 -22.70
CA VAL A 164 -14.16 -12.37 -21.47
C VAL A 164 -14.74 -11.71 -20.21
N ALA A 165 -15.82 -10.94 -20.34
CA ALA A 165 -16.38 -10.10 -19.29
C ALA A 165 -17.25 -10.85 -18.24
N GLY A 166 -17.24 -12.19 -18.23
CA GLY A 166 -17.99 -12.99 -17.25
C GLY A 166 -17.30 -13.10 -15.88
N SER A 167 -18.08 -12.98 -14.81
CA SER A 167 -17.72 -13.41 -13.45
C SER A 167 -18.47 -14.72 -13.12
N GLY A 168 -17.77 -15.67 -12.50
CA GLY A 168 -18.40 -16.86 -11.93
C GLY A 168 -18.95 -16.60 -10.52
N PRO A 169 -19.74 -17.54 -9.96
CA PRO A 169 -20.40 -17.38 -8.65
C PRO A 169 -19.42 -17.10 -7.49
N VAL A 170 -18.20 -17.65 -7.54
CA VAL A 170 -17.14 -17.37 -6.55
C VAL A 170 -16.69 -15.90 -6.59
N ALA A 171 -16.53 -15.34 -7.80
CA ALA A 171 -16.16 -13.94 -7.97
C ALA A 171 -17.30 -13.00 -7.52
N ASP A 172 -18.56 -13.38 -7.77
CA ASP A 172 -19.73 -12.63 -7.32
C ASP A 172 -19.85 -12.62 -5.78
N ALA A 173 -19.60 -13.76 -5.13
CA ALA A 173 -19.56 -13.86 -3.67
C ALA A 173 -18.42 -13.03 -3.08
N ALA A 174 -17.23 -13.09 -3.67
CA ALA A 174 -16.08 -12.28 -3.26
C ALA A 174 -16.35 -10.78 -3.44
N LEU A 175 -17.06 -10.38 -4.51
CA LEU A 175 -17.47 -9.01 -4.76
C LEU A 175 -18.52 -8.53 -3.75
N ALA A 176 -19.50 -9.37 -3.39
CA ALA A 176 -20.47 -9.07 -2.35
C ALA A 176 -19.77 -8.86 -0.98
N ALA A 177 -18.83 -9.74 -0.63
CA ALA A 177 -18.04 -9.62 0.59
C ALA A 177 -17.12 -8.38 0.56
N TYR A 178 -16.61 -7.99 -0.60
CA TYR A 178 -15.88 -6.73 -0.78
C TYR A 178 -16.77 -5.52 -0.47
N ARG A 179 -17.98 -5.47 -1.04
CA ARG A 179 -18.92 -4.34 -0.86
C ARG A 179 -19.31 -4.15 0.60
N ALA A 180 -19.66 -5.25 1.30
CA ALA A 180 -20.01 -5.21 2.71
C ALA A 180 -18.89 -4.62 3.59
N ARG A 181 -17.62 -4.88 3.26
CA ARG A 181 -16.47 -4.32 3.99
C ARG A 181 -16.20 -2.86 3.63
N ALA A 182 -16.36 -2.49 2.36
CA ALA A 182 -16.13 -1.12 1.90
C ALA A 182 -17.11 -0.11 2.53
N GLU A 183 -18.33 -0.53 2.84
CA GLU A 183 -19.36 0.31 3.47
C GLU A 183 -19.12 0.58 4.97
N ALA A 184 -18.16 -0.08 5.62
CA ALA A 184 -17.88 0.03 7.05
C ALA A 184 -17.18 1.34 7.49
N GLY A 185 -17.08 2.36 6.63
CA GLY A 185 -16.64 3.71 7.01
C GLY A 185 -15.15 3.82 7.35
N ARG A 186 -14.27 3.47 6.40
CA ARG A 186 -12.80 3.53 6.60
C ARG A 186 -12.25 4.95 6.45
N GLN A 187 -11.41 5.38 7.39
CA GLN A 187 -10.58 6.57 7.24
C GLN A 187 -9.22 6.19 6.66
N LEU A 188 -9.08 6.20 5.33
CA LEU A 188 -7.87 5.73 4.64
C LEU A 188 -6.66 6.66 4.80
N LEU A 189 -6.88 7.98 4.91
CA LEU A 189 -5.81 8.95 5.09
C LEU A 189 -6.05 9.77 6.34
N ALA A 190 -4.96 10.06 7.04
CA ALA A 190 -4.94 10.92 8.20
C ALA A 190 -5.26 12.38 7.82
N PRO A 191 -5.55 13.26 8.80
CA PRO A 191 -5.72 14.68 8.55
C PRO A 191 -4.53 15.32 7.83
N GLY A 192 -4.81 16.29 6.95
CA GLY A 192 -3.80 17.06 6.21
C GLY A 192 -3.55 16.59 4.76
N TYR A 193 -4.06 15.41 4.39
CA TYR A 193 -4.07 14.96 2.99
C TYR A 193 -5.12 15.71 2.15
N PRO A 194 -4.85 16.00 0.87
CA PRO A 194 -5.84 16.63 0.01
C PRO A 194 -7.02 15.68 -0.25
N PRO A 195 -8.28 16.16 -0.34
CA PRO A 195 -9.44 15.30 -0.62
C PRO A 195 -9.31 14.49 -1.92
N ARG A 196 -8.51 14.99 -2.88
CA ARG A 196 -8.18 14.27 -4.12
C ARG A 196 -7.41 12.98 -3.83
N ALA A 197 -6.46 12.99 -2.92
CA ALA A 197 -5.67 11.80 -2.58
C ALA A 197 -6.53 10.68 -2.00
N VAL A 198 -7.50 11.04 -1.15
CA VAL A 198 -8.46 10.07 -0.57
C VAL A 198 -9.21 9.35 -1.69
N ARG A 199 -9.82 10.10 -2.61
CA ARG A 199 -10.59 9.51 -3.73
C ARG A 199 -9.74 8.64 -4.64
N VAL A 200 -8.51 9.07 -4.94
CA VAL A 200 -7.58 8.31 -5.78
C VAL A 200 -7.16 7.01 -5.09
N LEU A 201 -6.86 7.07 -3.79
CA LEU A 201 -6.51 5.90 -2.99
C LEU A 201 -7.67 4.90 -2.93
N GLU A 202 -8.89 5.37 -2.65
CA GLU A 202 -10.11 4.54 -2.64
C GLU A 202 -10.30 3.81 -3.96
N LEU A 203 -10.19 4.53 -5.09
CA LEU A 203 -10.31 3.95 -6.42
C LEU A 203 -9.20 2.92 -6.67
N ALA A 204 -7.95 3.26 -6.34
CA ALA A 204 -6.81 2.39 -6.59
C ALA A 204 -6.85 1.10 -5.75
N GLN A 205 -7.25 1.18 -4.47
CA GLN A 205 -7.45 0.01 -3.61
C GLN A 205 -8.64 -0.84 -4.08
N LYS A 206 -9.74 -0.20 -4.49
CA LYS A 206 -10.89 -0.89 -5.08
C LYS A 206 -10.50 -1.67 -6.33
N VAL A 207 -9.77 -1.04 -7.24
CA VAL A 207 -9.30 -1.67 -8.48
C VAL A 207 -8.36 -2.84 -8.18
N GLY A 208 -7.40 -2.67 -7.26
CA GLY A 208 -6.51 -3.75 -6.82
C GLY A 208 -7.29 -4.95 -6.28
N ALA A 209 -8.26 -4.71 -5.39
CA ALA A 209 -9.10 -5.77 -4.83
C ALA A 209 -9.94 -6.48 -5.90
N LEU A 210 -10.47 -5.76 -6.90
CA LEU A 210 -11.21 -6.35 -8.02
C LEU A 210 -10.31 -7.20 -8.93
N ILE A 211 -9.05 -6.79 -9.12
CA ILE A 211 -8.05 -7.57 -9.87
C ILE A 211 -7.70 -8.85 -9.12
N ASP A 212 -7.53 -8.79 -7.80
CA ASP A 212 -7.31 -9.99 -6.97
C ASP A 212 -8.49 -10.96 -7.04
N ILE A 213 -9.72 -10.45 -6.98
CA ILE A 213 -10.93 -11.26 -7.16
C ILE A 213 -10.96 -11.88 -8.57
N ALA A 214 -10.59 -11.10 -9.59
CA ALA A 214 -10.53 -11.56 -10.98
C ALA A 214 -9.47 -12.64 -11.23
N ARG A 215 -8.41 -12.69 -10.44
CA ARG A 215 -7.39 -13.75 -10.48
C ARG A 215 -7.90 -15.07 -9.92
N GLY A 216 -8.82 -15.01 -8.96
CA GLY A 216 -9.34 -16.18 -8.24
C GLY A 216 -8.27 -16.91 -7.41
N PRO A 217 -8.66 -17.88 -6.56
CA PRO A 217 -7.70 -18.78 -5.96
C PRO A 217 -7.06 -19.67 -7.04
N ALA A 218 -5.74 -19.63 -7.13
CA ALA A 218 -4.97 -20.55 -7.97
C ALA A 218 -5.08 -21.97 -7.38
N GLY A 219 -6.14 -22.70 -7.73
CA GLY A 219 -6.34 -24.08 -7.23
C GLY A 219 -7.78 -24.52 -6.99
N GLY A 220 -8.76 -24.01 -7.74
CA GLY A 220 -10.09 -24.63 -7.77
C GLY A 220 -9.99 -26.04 -8.35
N ASP A 221 -10.41 -27.02 -7.58
CA ASP A 221 -10.42 -28.47 -7.79
C ASP A 221 -11.37 -28.92 -8.92
N GLY A 222 -11.28 -28.33 -10.11
CA GLY A 222 -11.89 -28.84 -11.35
C GLY A 222 -13.39 -29.11 -11.33
N ARG A 223 -14.12 -28.68 -10.30
CA ARG A 223 -15.52 -29.08 -10.03
C ARG A 223 -16.47 -27.91 -9.81
N GLU A 224 -16.09 -26.71 -10.23
CA GLU A 224 -17.02 -25.57 -10.24
C GLU A 224 -17.57 -25.36 -11.64
N HIS A 225 -18.87 -25.61 -11.81
CA HIS A 225 -19.62 -25.35 -13.05
C HIS A 225 -19.89 -23.84 -13.20
N GLY A 226 -18.83 -23.06 -13.43
CA GLY A 226 -18.91 -21.60 -13.62
C GLY A 226 -18.27 -21.18 -14.93
N ALA A 227 -19.04 -21.22 -16.03
CA ALA A 227 -18.66 -20.88 -17.41
C ALA A 227 -17.40 -21.62 -17.93
N ALA A 228 -17.49 -22.26 -19.10
CA ALA A 228 -16.33 -22.89 -19.73
C ALA A 228 -15.36 -21.82 -20.25
N VAL A 229 -14.64 -21.13 -19.35
CA VAL A 229 -13.60 -20.17 -19.70
C VAL A 229 -12.35 -20.96 -20.06
N SER A 230 -11.87 -20.81 -21.29
CA SER A 230 -10.66 -21.50 -21.73
C SER A 230 -9.43 -20.94 -21.00
N SER A 231 -8.37 -21.75 -20.90
CA SER A 231 -7.07 -21.29 -20.41
C SER A 231 -6.53 -20.08 -21.18
N SER A 232 -6.82 -20.00 -22.50
CA SER A 232 -6.46 -18.86 -23.34
C SER A 232 -7.24 -17.58 -22.98
N GLN A 233 -8.52 -17.68 -22.61
CA GLN A 233 -9.31 -16.54 -22.14
C GLN A 233 -8.83 -16.05 -20.78
N ILE A 234 -8.47 -16.96 -19.86
CA ILE A 234 -7.87 -16.60 -18.56
C ILE A 234 -6.54 -15.86 -18.78
N ALA A 235 -5.67 -16.38 -19.64
CA ALA A 235 -4.39 -15.72 -19.95
C ALA A 235 -4.58 -14.32 -20.57
N ALA A 236 -5.51 -14.19 -21.53
CA ALA A 236 -5.81 -12.90 -22.16
C ALA A 236 -6.39 -11.88 -21.15
N ARG A 237 -7.27 -12.31 -20.25
CA ARG A 237 -7.80 -11.49 -19.16
C ARG A 237 -6.67 -11.02 -18.23
N MET A 238 -5.75 -11.92 -17.87
CA MET A 238 -4.62 -11.58 -17.02
C MET A 238 -3.68 -10.58 -17.68
N GLU A 239 -3.40 -10.73 -18.98
CA GLU A 239 -2.60 -9.77 -19.74
C GLU A 239 -3.26 -8.38 -19.76
N ALA A 240 -4.57 -8.33 -20.04
CA ALA A 240 -5.33 -7.09 -20.08
C ALA A 240 -5.36 -6.33 -18.74
N LEU A 241 -5.29 -7.04 -17.61
CA LEU A 241 -5.34 -6.45 -16.27
C LEU A 241 -3.97 -6.00 -15.72
N ARG A 242 -2.85 -6.44 -16.30
CA ARG A 242 -1.50 -6.05 -15.82
C ARG A 242 -1.24 -4.53 -15.82
N PRO A 243 -1.61 -3.76 -16.87
CA PRO A 243 -1.43 -2.30 -16.85
C PRO A 243 -2.27 -1.63 -15.75
N VAL A 244 -3.49 -2.14 -15.52
CA VAL A 244 -4.39 -1.62 -14.48
C VAL A 244 -3.83 -1.86 -13.09
N GLU A 245 -3.29 -3.05 -12.82
CA GLU A 245 -2.63 -3.34 -11.54
C GLU A 245 -1.44 -2.41 -11.29
N ARG A 246 -0.60 -2.21 -12.32
CA ARG A 246 0.58 -1.35 -12.22
C ARG A 246 0.21 0.10 -11.95
N THR A 247 -0.77 0.65 -12.68
CA THR A 247 -1.23 2.03 -12.51
C THR A 247 -1.97 2.22 -11.18
N ALA A 248 -2.76 1.23 -10.74
CA ALA A 248 -3.40 1.24 -9.43
C ALA A 248 -2.35 1.31 -8.31
N ARG A 249 -1.29 0.48 -8.37
CA ARG A 249 -0.20 0.54 -7.37
C ARG A 249 0.54 1.88 -7.38
N ARG A 250 0.80 2.46 -8.55
CA ARG A 250 1.38 3.82 -8.68
C ARG A 250 0.46 4.90 -8.08
N ALA A 251 -0.85 4.80 -8.30
CA ALA A 251 -1.83 5.69 -7.72
C ALA A 251 -1.94 5.57 -6.19
N GLN A 252 -1.80 4.36 -5.63
CA GLN A 252 -1.74 4.19 -4.17
C GLN A 252 -0.52 4.90 -3.58
N VAL A 253 0.68 4.67 -4.15
CA VAL A 253 1.91 5.33 -3.68
C VAL A 253 1.80 6.85 -3.82
N ALA A 254 1.37 7.36 -4.98
CA ALA A 254 1.21 8.80 -5.20
C ALA A 254 0.17 9.43 -4.24
N ALA A 255 -0.89 8.71 -3.87
CA ALA A 255 -1.85 9.19 -2.88
C ALA A 255 -1.24 9.30 -1.47
N TYR A 256 -0.50 8.29 -1.00
CA TYR A 256 0.20 8.35 0.29
C TYR A 256 1.32 9.40 0.31
N ASP A 257 2.00 9.62 -0.82
CA ASP A 257 3.11 10.57 -0.95
C ASP A 257 2.63 12.02 -1.17
N SER A 258 1.36 12.22 -1.55
CA SER A 258 0.78 13.54 -1.83
C SER A 258 0.91 14.56 -0.70
N PHE A 259 0.98 14.08 0.56
CA PHE A 259 1.22 14.94 1.71
C PHE A 259 2.60 15.59 1.66
N VAL A 260 3.63 14.80 1.36
CA VAL A 260 5.00 15.29 1.23
C VAL A 260 5.11 16.18 -0.02
N GLU A 261 4.51 15.75 -1.13
CA GLU A 261 4.47 16.51 -2.39
C GLU A 261 3.87 17.92 -2.19
N GLU A 262 2.72 18.02 -1.50
CA GLU A 262 2.08 19.30 -1.20
C GLU A 262 2.91 20.19 -0.27
N ARG A 263 3.64 19.59 0.69
CA ARG A 263 4.53 20.34 1.58
C ARG A 263 5.76 20.87 0.85
N GLU A 264 6.36 20.06 -0.02
CA GLU A 264 7.49 20.48 -0.86
C GLU A 264 7.09 21.60 -1.82
N ARG A 265 5.89 21.55 -2.41
CA ARG A 265 5.35 22.63 -3.26
C ARG A 265 5.10 23.94 -2.51
N ARG A 266 4.86 23.88 -1.20
CA ARG A 266 4.60 25.05 -0.34
C ARG A 266 5.86 25.56 0.37
N ALA A 267 6.96 24.83 0.30
CA ALA A 267 8.24 25.27 0.86
C ALA A 267 8.75 26.47 0.04
N PRO A 268 9.21 27.56 0.70
CA PRO A 268 9.68 28.77 0.05
C PRO A 268 11.01 28.58 -0.70
#